data_AF-A0A239FA82-F1
#
_entry.id   AF-A0A239FA82-F1
#
_cell.length_a   1.000
_cell.length_b   1.000
_cell.length_c   1.000
_cell.angle_alpha   90.00
_cell.angle_beta   90.00
_cell.angle_gamma   90.00
#
_symmetry.space_group_name_H-M   'P 1'
#
loop_
_entity.id
_entity.type
_entity.pdbx_description
1 polymer ?
#
loop_
_entity_poly.entity_id
_entity_poly.type
_entity_poly.pdbx_seq_one_letter_code
_entity_poly.pdbx_strand_id
1 'polypeptide(L)'
;MSGRLRPDTALWVESESTIDAWAAEARRGDEIVYAHGPALPQMAAAIRVRQLAGRGIVHPFQRRDGREFDYVARLLRERPAPKHCRLIGSEGRAVVDYLRRHVRLGEAMPTGTAISIELGLRGDGHANNVLHRLRRCGVIDWQTAPGGCHQPARRVLTRMEMAA
;
A
#
# COMPACT_ATOMS: atom_id res chain seq x y z
N MET A 1 -5.48 -36.31 -30.12
CA MET A 1 -6.25 -35.76 -28.99
C MET A 1 -5.28 -35.21 -27.95
N SER A 2 -4.89 -33.93 -28.08
CA SER A 2 -3.99 -33.26 -27.11
C SER A 2 -4.81 -32.45 -26.13
N GLY A 3 -5.19 -33.08 -25.02
CA GLY A 3 -5.70 -32.37 -23.84
C GLY A 3 -4.54 -31.99 -22.93
N ARG A 4 -4.08 -30.75 -22.99
CA ARG A 4 -3.30 -30.13 -21.91
C ARG A 4 -3.75 -28.68 -21.70
N LEU A 5 -4.97 -28.54 -21.19
CA LEU A 5 -5.31 -27.42 -20.32
C LEU A 5 -5.05 -27.89 -18.89
N ARG A 6 -4.08 -27.29 -18.20
CA ARG A 6 -4.24 -26.89 -16.79
C ARG A 6 -3.37 -25.65 -16.55
N PRO A 7 -3.78 -24.47 -17.06
CA PRO A 7 -3.40 -23.26 -16.35
C PRO A 7 -4.03 -23.37 -14.95
N ASP A 8 -3.34 -22.94 -13.92
CA ASP A 8 -3.93 -22.70 -12.60
C ASP A 8 -4.41 -23.94 -11.83
N THR A 9 -3.78 -24.27 -10.69
CA THR A 9 -4.46 -25.18 -9.75
C THR A 9 -4.18 -24.87 -8.30
N ALA A 10 -4.29 -23.59 -7.96
CA ALA A 10 -4.93 -23.24 -6.71
C ALA A 10 -6.42 -23.01 -7.00
N LEU A 11 -7.30 -23.55 -6.17
CA LEU A 11 -8.73 -23.24 -6.19
C LEU A 11 -8.99 -21.77 -5.88
N TRP A 12 -8.08 -21.16 -5.11
CA TRP A 12 -8.17 -19.78 -4.69
C TRP A 12 -6.78 -19.18 -4.44
N VAL A 13 -6.60 -17.90 -4.77
CA VAL A 13 -5.37 -17.14 -4.59
C VAL A 13 -5.72 -15.72 -4.16
N GLU A 14 -4.98 -15.18 -3.20
CA GLU A 14 -5.11 -13.80 -2.76
C GLU A 14 -4.63 -12.78 -3.81
N SER A 15 -4.98 -11.51 -3.61
CA SER A 15 -4.42 -10.42 -4.41
C SER A 15 -3.04 -9.98 -3.89
N GLU A 16 -2.21 -9.37 -4.75
CA GLU A 16 -0.94 -8.76 -4.30
C GLU A 16 -1.18 -7.68 -3.23
N SER A 17 -2.23 -6.87 -3.40
CA SER A 17 -2.64 -5.87 -2.42
C SER A 17 -3.00 -6.48 -1.06
N THR A 18 -3.66 -7.64 -1.01
CA THR A 18 -3.98 -8.32 0.25
C THR A 18 -2.69 -8.70 0.98
N ILE A 19 -1.70 -9.24 0.25
CA ILE A 19 -0.40 -9.64 0.83
C ILE A 19 0.35 -8.43 1.38
N ASP A 20 0.31 -7.30 0.65
CA ASP A 20 0.98 -6.08 1.08
C ASP A 20 0.31 -5.44 2.30
N ALA A 21 -1.02 -5.39 2.35
CA ALA A 21 -1.78 -4.90 3.49
C ALA A 21 -1.54 -5.78 4.73
N TRP A 22 -1.67 -7.11 4.58
CA TRP A 22 -1.36 -8.05 5.65
C TRP A 22 0.08 -7.86 6.15
N ALA A 23 1.08 -7.83 5.27
CA ALA A 23 2.48 -7.68 5.68
C ALA A 23 2.80 -6.32 6.32
N ALA A 24 1.95 -5.31 6.16
CA ALA A 24 2.09 -4.00 6.79
C ALA A 24 1.54 -3.97 8.23
N GLU A 25 0.50 -4.75 8.51
CA GLU A 25 -0.21 -4.75 9.80
C GLU A 25 0.11 -5.96 10.68
N ALA A 26 0.52 -7.06 10.06
CA ALA A 26 0.84 -8.32 10.72
C ALA A 26 1.98 -8.16 11.72
N ARG A 27 1.84 -8.84 12.86
CA ARG A 27 2.88 -8.98 13.87
C ARG A 27 3.81 -10.12 13.50
N ARG A 28 5.01 -10.10 14.08
CA ARG A 28 5.94 -11.23 13.94
C ARG A 28 5.27 -12.51 14.40
N GLY A 29 5.28 -13.53 13.54
CA GLY A 29 4.65 -14.82 13.79
C GLY A 29 3.25 -14.97 13.20
N ASP A 30 2.59 -13.87 12.82
CA ASP A 30 1.28 -13.93 12.16
C ASP A 30 1.40 -14.64 10.80
N GLU A 31 0.29 -15.24 10.38
CA GLU A 31 0.20 -16.08 9.19
C GLU A 31 -0.90 -15.58 8.26
N ILE A 32 -0.69 -15.75 6.95
CA ILE A 32 -1.73 -15.60 5.93
C ILE A 32 -1.70 -16.81 5.00
N VAL A 33 -2.87 -17.37 4.72
CA VAL A 33 -3.05 -18.32 3.62
C VAL A 33 -3.24 -17.48 2.36
N TYR A 34 -2.26 -17.51 1.45
CA TYR A 34 -2.28 -16.67 0.24
C TYR A 34 -2.72 -17.44 -1.01
N ALA A 35 -2.78 -18.77 -0.92
CA ALA A 35 -3.37 -19.62 -1.94
C ALA A 35 -3.80 -20.95 -1.30
N HIS A 36 -4.79 -21.59 -1.91
CA HIS A 36 -5.26 -22.92 -1.53
C HIS A 36 -5.44 -23.78 -2.77
N GLY A 37 -4.92 -25.00 -2.75
CA GLY A 37 -5.20 -26.00 -3.77
C GLY A 37 -4.09 -27.04 -3.95
N PRO A 38 -4.22 -27.95 -4.93
CA PRO A 38 -3.29 -29.04 -5.12
C PRO A 38 -1.89 -28.61 -5.57
N ALA A 39 -1.74 -27.42 -6.17
CA ALA A 39 -0.44 -26.89 -6.62
C ALA A 39 -0.41 -25.35 -6.58
N LEU A 40 0.70 -24.76 -6.14
CA LEU A 40 0.83 -23.30 -6.12
C LEU A 40 0.98 -22.72 -7.54
N PRO A 41 0.08 -21.84 -8.01
CA PRO A 41 0.21 -21.23 -9.32
C PRO A 41 1.25 -20.09 -9.31
N GLN A 42 1.83 -19.80 -10.48
CA GLN A 42 2.77 -18.68 -10.65
C GLN A 42 2.03 -17.35 -10.85
N MET A 43 1.24 -16.94 -9.85
CA MET A 43 0.43 -15.71 -9.90
C MET A 43 1.03 -14.58 -9.04
N ALA A 44 0.49 -13.37 -9.20
CA ALA A 44 1.00 -12.15 -8.56
C ALA A 44 1.22 -12.31 -7.03
N ALA A 45 0.29 -12.95 -6.30
CA ALA A 45 0.44 -13.19 -4.86
C ALA A 45 1.62 -14.11 -4.53
N ALA A 46 1.78 -15.20 -5.27
CA ALA A 46 2.88 -16.15 -5.09
C ALA A 46 4.23 -15.51 -5.43
N ILE A 47 4.29 -14.71 -6.50
CA ILE A 47 5.47 -13.91 -6.87
C ILE A 47 5.78 -12.92 -5.74
N ARG A 48 4.77 -12.24 -5.19
CA ARG A 48 4.95 -11.28 -4.11
C ARG A 48 5.48 -11.91 -2.84
N VAL A 49 4.90 -13.04 -2.40
CA VAL A 49 5.38 -13.79 -1.23
C VAL A 49 6.82 -14.24 -1.43
N ARG A 50 7.21 -14.70 -2.63
CA ARG A 50 8.60 -15.04 -2.96
C ARG A 50 9.55 -13.83 -2.86
N GLN A 51 9.13 -12.65 -3.32
CA GLN A 51 9.93 -11.42 -3.17
C GLN A 51 10.13 -11.06 -1.70
N LEU A 52 9.09 -11.16 -0.88
CA LEU A 52 9.17 -10.91 0.57
C LEU A 52 10.06 -11.95 1.27
N ALA A 53 9.99 -13.21 0.86
CA ALA A 53 10.83 -14.29 1.36
C ALA A 53 12.30 -14.07 1.00
N GLY A 54 12.60 -13.69 -0.24
CA GLY A 54 13.97 -13.35 -0.69
C GLY A 54 14.58 -12.17 0.07
N ARG A 55 13.75 -11.32 0.68
CA ARG A 55 14.20 -10.23 1.57
C ARG A 55 14.32 -10.65 3.04
N GLY A 56 13.94 -11.87 3.39
CA GLY A 56 13.89 -12.36 4.78
C GLY A 56 12.76 -11.74 5.60
N ILE A 57 11.67 -11.29 4.97
CA ILE A 57 10.50 -10.70 5.65
C ILE A 57 9.54 -11.79 6.11
N VAL A 58 9.28 -12.77 5.23
CA VAL A 58 8.35 -13.87 5.48
C VAL A 58 9.03 -15.21 5.28
N HIS A 59 8.45 -16.26 5.87
CA HIS A 59 8.76 -17.65 5.60
C HIS A 59 7.56 -18.32 4.94
N PRO A 60 7.63 -18.67 3.64
CA PRO A 60 6.59 -19.42 2.99
C PRO A 60 6.71 -20.90 3.35
N PHE A 61 5.59 -21.53 3.67
CA PHE A 61 5.49 -22.98 3.88
C PHE A 61 4.12 -23.48 3.42
N GLN A 62 3.99 -24.78 3.29
CA GLN A 62 2.73 -25.42 2.92
C GLN A 62 2.18 -26.21 4.11
N ARG A 63 0.87 -26.14 4.31
CA ARG A 63 0.14 -26.93 5.31
C ARG A 63 -0.84 -27.80 4.57
N ARG A 64 -0.92 -29.07 4.94
CA ARG A 64 -1.84 -30.00 4.31
C ARG A 64 -3.25 -29.73 4.83
N ASP A 65 -4.20 -29.62 3.92
CA ASP A 65 -5.63 -29.57 4.22
C ASP A 65 -6.34 -30.66 3.41
N GLY A 66 -6.56 -31.80 4.06
CA GLY A 66 -7.11 -33.00 3.41
C GLY A 66 -6.28 -33.49 2.21
N ARG A 67 -6.86 -33.36 1.01
CA ARG A 67 -6.22 -33.73 -0.28
C ARG A 67 -5.51 -32.55 -0.95
N GLU A 68 -5.59 -31.36 -0.37
CA GLU A 68 -5.08 -30.10 -0.91
C GLU A 68 -4.04 -29.49 0.03
N PHE A 69 -3.52 -28.33 -0.36
CA PHE A 69 -2.53 -27.60 0.41
C PHE A 69 -2.95 -26.14 0.59
N ASP A 70 -2.84 -25.68 1.83
CA ASP A 70 -2.75 -24.26 2.13
C ASP A 70 -1.32 -23.80 1.92
N TYR A 71 -1.17 -22.77 1.09
CA TYR A 71 0.09 -22.06 0.93
C TYR A 71 0.09 -20.87 1.86
N VAL A 72 0.97 -20.93 2.85
CA VAL A 72 0.98 -20.01 3.98
C VAL A 72 2.26 -19.19 3.96
N ALA A 73 2.15 -17.91 4.27
CA ALA A 73 3.29 -17.06 4.60
C ALA A 73 3.24 -16.69 6.08
N ARG A 74 4.32 -16.95 6.82
CA ARG A 74 4.49 -16.48 8.20
C ARG A 74 5.42 -15.28 8.23
N LEU A 75 5.05 -14.23 8.97
CA LEU A 75 5.92 -13.07 9.13
C LEU A 75 7.10 -13.38 10.06
N LEU A 76 8.33 -13.27 9.56
CA LEU A 76 9.55 -13.52 10.36
C LEU A 76 10.03 -12.29 11.12
N ARG A 77 9.82 -11.12 10.53
CA ARG A 77 10.16 -9.82 11.11
C ARG A 77 9.04 -8.86 10.79
N GLU A 78 8.66 -8.05 11.78
CA GLU A 78 7.78 -6.91 11.53
C GLU A 78 8.40 -6.09 10.40
N ARG A 79 7.61 -5.81 9.37
CA ARG A 79 8.04 -4.87 8.35
C ARG A 79 8.21 -3.55 9.09
N PRO A 80 9.42 -2.94 9.11
CA PRO A 80 9.58 -1.66 9.78
C PRO A 80 8.55 -0.71 9.18
N ALA A 81 7.68 -0.15 10.04
CA ALA A 81 6.69 0.82 9.62
C ALA A 81 7.37 1.81 8.68
N PRO A 82 6.77 2.15 7.52
CA PRO A 82 7.39 3.10 6.62
C PRO A 82 7.81 4.33 7.45
N LYS A 83 9.10 4.70 7.42
CA LYS A 83 9.66 5.76 8.29
C LYS A 83 8.82 7.04 8.29
N HIS A 84 8.10 7.24 7.20
CA HIS A 84 7.16 8.32 6.97
C HIS A 84 6.02 8.37 8.01
N CYS A 85 5.40 7.25 8.39
CA CYS A 85 4.20 7.26 9.26
C CYS A 85 4.43 7.83 10.67
N ARG A 86 5.63 7.70 11.24
CA ARG A 86 5.96 8.31 12.55
C ARG A 86 6.28 9.81 12.47
N LEU A 87 6.70 10.31 11.30
CA LEU A 87 7.15 11.71 11.13
C LEU A 87 6.01 12.69 10.84
N ILE A 88 4.83 12.16 10.50
CA ILE A 88 3.73 12.96 9.94
C ILE A 88 2.78 13.48 11.03
N GLY A 89 2.65 12.77 12.15
CA GLY A 89 1.71 13.12 13.23
C GLY A 89 0.23 12.96 12.81
N SER A 90 -0.69 13.23 13.73
CA SER A 90 -2.14 13.14 13.49
C SER A 90 -2.62 14.15 12.44
N GLU A 91 -2.11 15.38 12.48
CA GLU A 91 -2.45 16.44 11.53
C GLU A 91 -2.08 16.06 10.10
N GLY A 92 -0.88 15.52 9.88
CA GLY A 92 -0.48 15.13 8.54
C GLY A 92 -1.22 13.90 8.02
N ARG A 93 -1.70 13.01 8.91
CA ARG A 93 -2.61 11.91 8.52
C ARG A 93 -3.96 12.47 8.05
N ALA A 94 -4.53 13.41 8.80
CA ALA A 94 -5.76 14.10 8.41
C ALA A 94 -5.63 14.82 7.05
N VAL A 95 -4.49 15.48 6.80
CA VAL A 95 -4.21 16.10 5.50
C VAL A 95 -4.13 15.07 4.38
N VAL A 96 -3.45 13.93 4.58
CA VAL A 96 -3.41 12.87 3.55
C VAL A 96 -4.80 12.33 3.24
N ASP A 97 -5.61 12.07 4.27
CA ASP A 97 -6.98 11.56 4.09
C ASP A 97 -7.91 12.59 3.45
N TYR A 98 -7.70 13.88 3.72
CA TYR A 98 -8.36 14.97 2.99
C TYR A 98 -7.99 14.97 1.51
N LEU A 99 -6.69 14.91 1.20
CA LEU A 99 -6.21 14.91 -0.18
C LEU A 99 -6.72 13.68 -0.95
N ARG A 100 -6.80 12.50 -0.33
CA ARG A 100 -7.36 11.28 -0.96
C ARG A 100 -8.79 11.48 -1.44
N ARG A 101 -9.60 12.15 -0.63
CA ARG A 101 -11.01 12.38 -0.95
C ARG A 101 -11.19 13.41 -2.06
N HIS A 102 -10.34 14.43 -2.10
CA HIS A 102 -10.56 15.63 -2.92
C HIS A 102 -9.63 15.81 -4.12
N VAL A 103 -8.55 15.02 -4.24
CA VAL A 103 -7.55 15.21 -5.29
C VAL A 103 -7.68 14.13 -6.36
N ARG A 104 -7.78 14.55 -7.63
CA ARG A 104 -7.76 13.67 -8.81
C ARG A 104 -6.66 14.09 -9.77
N LEU A 105 -6.27 13.17 -10.66
CA LEU A 105 -5.25 13.46 -11.67
C LEU A 105 -5.75 14.54 -12.64
N GLY A 106 -4.93 15.57 -12.87
CA GLY A 106 -5.28 16.68 -13.77
C GLY A 106 -6.03 17.82 -13.10
N GLU A 107 -6.47 17.64 -11.85
CA GLU A 107 -7.09 18.71 -11.06
C GLU A 107 -6.03 19.52 -10.29
N ALA A 108 -6.37 20.78 -9.97
CA ALA A 108 -5.54 21.60 -9.11
C ALA A 108 -5.53 21.06 -7.68
N MET A 109 -4.38 21.12 -7.01
CA MET A 109 -4.29 20.82 -5.58
C MET A 109 -5.11 21.85 -4.78
N PRO A 110 -5.80 21.41 -3.72
CA PRO A 110 -6.38 22.32 -2.73
C PRO A 110 -5.33 23.28 -2.18
N THR A 111 -5.71 24.55 -2.02
CA THR A 111 -4.83 25.56 -1.43
C THR A 111 -4.65 25.32 0.07
N GLY A 112 -3.56 25.83 0.65
CA GLY A 112 -3.34 25.77 2.11
C GLY A 112 -4.53 26.36 2.89
N THR A 113 -5.14 27.43 2.38
CA THR A 113 -6.34 28.04 2.96
C THR A 113 -7.52 27.07 2.97
N ALA A 114 -7.84 26.42 1.83
CA ALA A 114 -8.94 25.46 1.76
C ALA A 114 -8.73 24.28 2.72
N ILE A 115 -7.50 23.74 2.77
CA ILE A 115 -7.14 22.67 3.70
C ILE A 115 -7.31 23.12 5.16
N SER A 116 -6.87 24.34 5.49
CA SER A 116 -6.96 24.84 6.86
C SER A 116 -8.39 25.03 7.34
N ILE A 117 -9.28 25.50 6.47
CA ILE A 117 -10.70 25.70 6.79
C ILE A 117 -11.35 24.34 7.03
N GLU A 118 -11.17 23.39 6.10
CA GLU A 118 -11.83 22.09 6.19
C GLU A 118 -11.35 21.28 7.39
N LEU A 119 -10.05 21.34 7.71
CA LEU A 119 -9.45 20.53 8.77
C LEU A 119 -9.32 21.27 10.10
N GLY A 120 -9.81 22.50 10.21
CA GLY A 120 -9.70 23.31 11.43
C GLY A 120 -8.25 23.59 11.86
N LEU A 121 -7.32 23.72 10.90
CA LEU A 121 -5.92 24.03 11.19
C LEU A 121 -5.75 25.52 11.54
N ARG A 122 -4.66 25.85 12.25
CA ARG A 122 -4.35 27.20 12.73
C ARG A 122 -4.15 28.28 11.65
N GLY A 123 -4.29 27.93 10.37
CA GLY A 123 -4.12 28.83 9.23
C GLY A 123 -3.48 28.13 8.03
N ASP A 124 -3.46 28.84 6.91
CA ASP A 124 -2.90 28.40 5.64
C ASP A 124 -1.39 28.11 5.72
N GLY A 125 -0.63 28.92 6.48
CA GLY A 125 0.79 28.68 6.73
C GLY A 125 1.06 27.35 7.45
N HIS A 126 0.20 26.96 8.39
CA HIS A 126 0.30 25.67 9.07
C HIS A 126 -0.03 24.51 8.12
N ALA A 127 -1.10 24.63 7.33
CA ALA A 127 -1.46 23.65 6.31
C ALA A 127 -0.35 23.46 5.26
N ASN A 128 0.24 24.56 4.77
CA ASN A 128 1.36 24.52 3.84
C ASN A 128 2.60 23.86 4.47
N ASN A 129 2.91 24.14 5.74
CA ASN A 129 4.00 23.48 6.44
C ASN A 129 3.79 21.96 6.55
N VAL A 130 2.56 21.52 6.81
CA VAL A 130 2.20 20.09 6.83
C VAL A 130 2.37 19.48 5.43
N LEU A 131 1.88 20.12 4.38
CA LEU A 131 2.07 19.69 2.98
C LEU A 131 3.55 19.55 2.62
N HIS A 132 4.38 20.56 2.93
CA HIS A 132 5.81 20.52 2.67
C HIS A 132 6.52 19.43 3.48
N ARG A 133 6.08 19.16 4.71
CA ARG A 133 6.58 18.05 5.52
C ARG A 133 6.22 16.71 4.89
N LEU A 134 4.96 16.51 4.49
CA LEU A 134 4.49 15.31 3.80
C LEU A 134 5.27 15.05 2.50
N ARG A 135 5.56 16.11 1.74
CA ARG A 135 6.40 16.06 0.53
C ARG A 135 7.84 15.67 0.84
N ARG A 136 8.48 16.31 1.82
CA ARG A 136 9.85 15.96 2.25
C ARG A 136 9.95 14.52 2.76
N CYS A 137 8.90 14.02 3.42
CA CYS A 137 8.81 12.63 3.88
C CYS A 137 8.50 11.64 2.74
N GLY A 138 8.22 12.11 1.53
CA GLY A 138 7.92 11.27 0.36
C GLY A 138 6.53 10.65 0.36
N VAL A 139 5.62 11.13 1.21
CA VAL A 139 4.26 10.60 1.34
C VAL A 139 3.37 11.11 0.22
N ILE A 140 3.53 12.39 -0.08
CA ILE A 140 2.96 13.04 -1.25
C ILE A 140 4.06 13.67 -2.09
N ASP A 141 3.68 14.16 -3.24
CA ASP A 141 4.50 14.97 -4.13
C ASP A 141 3.54 15.90 -4.89
N TRP A 142 4.06 16.86 -5.63
CA TRP A 142 3.25 17.63 -6.57
C TRP A 142 4.18 18.28 -7.59
N GLN A 143 3.61 18.60 -8.73
CA GLN A 143 4.25 19.40 -9.76
C GLN A 143 3.63 20.79 -9.78
N THR A 144 4.38 21.77 -10.25
CA THR A 144 3.85 23.10 -10.52
C THR A 144 3.41 23.15 -11.97
N ALA A 145 2.13 23.40 -12.21
CA ALA A 145 1.58 23.55 -13.53
C ALA A 145 1.97 24.90 -14.15
N PRO A 146 1.92 25.05 -15.49
CA PRO A 146 1.99 26.36 -16.13
C PRO A 146 0.89 27.26 -15.55
N GLY A 147 1.26 28.36 -14.90
CA GLY A 147 0.36 29.22 -14.13
C GLY A 147 0.60 29.21 -12.61
N GLY A 148 1.58 28.45 -12.12
CA GLY A 148 2.02 28.53 -10.71
C GLY A 148 1.20 27.69 -9.73
N CYS A 149 0.11 27.07 -10.18
CA CYS A 149 -0.72 26.19 -9.35
C CYS A 149 -0.04 24.84 -9.11
N HIS A 150 -0.19 24.29 -7.91
CA HIS A 150 0.26 22.92 -7.62
C HIS A 150 -0.75 21.91 -8.17
N GLN A 151 -0.25 20.82 -8.75
CA GLN A 151 -1.02 19.67 -9.22
C GLN A 151 -0.43 18.39 -8.65
N PRO A 152 -1.26 17.39 -8.31
CA PRO A 152 -0.76 16.11 -7.84
C PRO A 152 0.11 15.47 -8.91
N ALA A 153 1.32 15.05 -8.55
CA ALA A 153 2.15 14.27 -9.47
C ALA A 153 1.57 12.85 -9.58
N ARG A 154 1.71 12.18 -10.74
CA ARG A 154 1.13 10.84 -10.96
C ARG A 154 1.58 9.81 -9.91
N ARG A 155 2.82 9.93 -9.43
CA ARG A 155 3.41 9.07 -8.36
C ARG A 155 2.71 9.21 -7.01
N VAL A 156 1.97 10.29 -6.80
CA VAL A 156 1.36 10.71 -5.53
C VAL A 156 0.06 9.97 -5.32
N LEU A 157 -0.77 9.95 -6.36
CA LEU A 157 -2.02 9.20 -6.38
C LEU A 157 -1.74 7.71 -6.19
N THR A 158 -0.73 7.16 -6.88
CA THR A 158 -0.32 5.76 -6.70
C THR A 158 0.11 5.46 -5.25
N ARG A 159 0.84 6.37 -4.59
CA ARG A 159 1.24 6.20 -3.18
C ARG A 159 0.07 6.37 -2.21
N MET A 160 -0.86 7.26 -2.52
CA MET A 160 -2.07 7.48 -1.74
C MET A 160 -3.02 6.28 -1.81
N GLU A 161 -3.09 5.60 -2.96
CA GLU A 161 -3.86 4.36 -3.16
C GLU A 161 -3.24 3.16 -2.45
N MET A 162 -1.90 3.05 -2.39
CA MET A 162 -1.20 1.90 -1.79
C MET A 162 -1.09 1.92 -0.26
N ALA A 163 -1.44 3.03 0.40
CA ALA A 163 -1.37 3.17 1.86
C ALA A 163 -2.76 3.12 2.53
N ALA A 164 -3.74 2.51 1.86
CA ALA A 164 -5.09 2.26 2.33
C ALA A 164 -5.23 0.82 2.83
#